data_AF-A0A381KL45-F1
#
_entry.id   AF-A0A381KL45-F1
#
_cell.length_a   1.000
_cell.length_b   1.000
_cell.length_c   1.000
_cell.angle_alpha   90.00
_cell.angle_beta   90.00
_cell.angle_gamma   90.00
#
_symmetry.space_group_name_H-M   'P 1'
#
loop_
_entity.id
_entity.type
_entity.pdbx_description
1 polymer ?
#
loop_
_entity_poly.entity_id
_entity_poly.type
_entity_poly.pdbx_seq_one_letter_code
_entity_poly.pdbx_strand_id
1 'polypeptide(L)'
;MDLSKKVKILENASDGKSEFEILEFEKLEGASSPLMAMGLYFAREAGLKARQIKIKLNNSSIKTEAGALYYYKGNISSETKIGGVGGLFKKGISGSTY
;
A
#
# COMPACT_ATOMS: atom_id res chain seq x y z
N MET A 1 -15.22 7.02 0.33
CA MET A 1 -14.89 6.56 -1.04
C MET A 1 -15.13 5.08 -1.11
N ASP A 2 -16.12 4.64 -1.88
CA ASP A 2 -16.47 3.24 -2.03
C ASP A 2 -15.62 2.62 -3.16
N LEU A 3 -14.52 1.94 -2.78
CA LEU A 3 -13.62 1.30 -3.74
C LEU A 3 -14.22 0.04 -4.36
N SER A 4 -15.25 -0.56 -3.74
CA SER A 4 -15.82 -1.84 -4.17
C SER A 4 -16.36 -1.82 -5.60
N LYS A 5 -16.70 -0.63 -6.12
CA LYS A 5 -17.26 -0.45 -7.47
C LYS A 5 -16.22 -0.29 -8.57
N LYS A 6 -14.92 -0.24 -8.25
CA LYS A 6 -13.84 0.02 -9.21
C LYS A 6 -12.71 -1.01 -9.18
N VAL A 7 -12.83 -2.04 -8.34
CA VAL A 7 -11.79 -3.02 -8.12
C VAL A 7 -12.34 -4.44 -8.20
N LYS A 8 -11.56 -5.33 -8.78
CA LYS A 8 -11.78 -6.77 -8.78
C LYS A 8 -10.87 -7.41 -7.73
N ILE A 9 -11.39 -8.37 -6.97
CA ILE A 9 -10.56 -9.21 -6.11
C ILE A 9 -9.97 -10.32 -6.99
N LEU A 10 -8.63 -10.38 -7.07
CA LEU A 10 -7.91 -11.43 -7.80
C LEU A 10 -7.70 -12.66 -6.94
N GLU A 11 -7.34 -12.44 -5.69
CA GLU A 11 -6.98 -13.49 -4.76
C GLU A 11 -7.35 -13.08 -3.34
N ASN A 12 -7.65 -14.07 -2.50
CA ASN A 12 -7.88 -13.89 -1.08
C ASN A 12 -7.14 -14.97 -0.29
N ALA A 13 -6.66 -14.57 0.89
CA ALA A 13 -6.05 -15.47 1.87
C ALA A 13 -6.46 -15.05 3.28
N SER A 14 -6.44 -15.99 4.23
CA SER A 14 -6.71 -15.70 5.63
C SER A 14 -5.81 -16.54 6.54
N ASP A 15 -5.41 -15.93 7.66
CA ASP A 15 -4.73 -16.60 8.77
C ASP A 15 -5.70 -16.94 9.94
N GLY A 16 -7.02 -16.79 9.71
CA GLY A 16 -8.07 -16.97 10.70
C GLY A 16 -8.39 -15.74 11.54
N LYS A 17 -7.51 -14.73 11.61
CA LYS A 17 -7.75 -13.45 12.30
C LYS A 17 -7.62 -12.24 11.39
N SER A 18 -7.00 -12.40 10.24
CA SER A 18 -6.76 -11.37 9.25
C SER A 18 -7.16 -11.89 7.89
N GLU A 19 -7.72 -11.01 7.06
CA GLU A 19 -8.02 -11.30 5.67
C GLU A 19 -7.15 -10.43 4.77
N PHE A 20 -6.59 -11.05 3.74
CA PHE A 20 -5.74 -10.42 2.75
C PHE A 20 -6.42 -10.56 1.40
N GLU A 21 -6.66 -9.45 0.71
CA GLU A 21 -7.29 -9.39 -0.60
C GLU A 21 -6.36 -8.68 -1.58
N ILE A 22 -6.02 -9.34 -2.70
CA ILE A 22 -5.34 -8.67 -3.82
C ILE A 22 -6.41 -8.00 -4.68
N LEU A 23 -6.41 -6.67 -4.69
CA LEU A 23 -7.30 -5.85 -5.48
C LEU A 23 -6.61 -5.46 -6.79
N GLU A 24 -7.32 -5.57 -7.90
CA GLU A 24 -6.93 -5.02 -9.19
C GLU A 24 -7.93 -3.95 -9.62
N PHE A 25 -7.43 -2.76 -9.97
CA PHE A 25 -8.28 -1.69 -10.48
C PHE A 25 -8.70 -1.99 -11.92
N GLU A 26 -9.98 -1.85 -12.23
CA GLU A 26 -10.51 -2.16 -13.56
C GLU A 26 -9.85 -1.29 -14.65
N LYS A 27 -9.64 -0.01 -14.33
CA LYS A 27 -9.07 1.01 -15.21
C LYS A 27 -7.98 1.81 -14.49
N LEU A 28 -6.93 2.14 -15.22
CA LEU A 28 -5.95 3.14 -14.81
C LEU A 28 -6.53 4.54 -15.10
N GLU A 29 -6.96 5.22 -14.04
CA GLU A 29 -7.59 6.56 -14.08
C GLU A 29 -6.83 7.53 -13.17
N GLY A 30 -7.25 8.80 -13.14
CA GLY A 30 -6.70 9.81 -12.21
C GLY A 30 -5.55 10.65 -12.77
N ALA A 31 -5.43 10.77 -14.09
CA ALA A 31 -4.49 11.70 -14.70
C ALA A 31 -4.80 13.15 -14.28
N SER A 32 -3.78 13.89 -13.85
CA SER A 32 -3.90 15.32 -13.51
C SER A 32 -3.24 16.26 -14.53
N SER A 33 -2.62 15.71 -15.58
CA SER A 33 -2.00 16.48 -16.67
C SER A 33 -2.08 15.74 -18.01
N PRO A 34 -1.96 16.44 -19.15
CA PRO A 34 -1.97 15.81 -20.47
C PRO A 34 -0.85 14.78 -20.66
N LEU A 35 0.35 15.06 -20.14
CA LEU A 35 1.48 14.14 -20.20
C LEU A 35 1.20 12.84 -19.43
N MET A 36 0.62 12.95 -18.23
CA MET A 36 0.23 11.79 -17.43
C MET A 36 -0.90 11.00 -18.09
N ALA A 37 -1.85 11.69 -18.72
CA ALA A 37 -2.94 11.05 -19.46
C ALA A 37 -2.41 10.22 -20.64
N MET A 38 -1.43 10.75 -21.37
CA MET A 38 -0.75 10.04 -22.46
C MET A 38 -0.03 8.78 -21.93
N GLY A 39 0.72 8.89 -20.84
CA GLY A 39 1.35 7.73 -20.20
C GLY A 39 0.33 6.67 -19.75
N LEU A 40 -0.76 7.09 -19.09
CA LEU A 40 -1.83 6.18 -18.67
C LEU A 40 -2.57 5.55 -19.86
N TYR A 41 -2.66 6.23 -21.00
CA TYR A 41 -3.21 5.66 -22.23
C TYR A 41 -2.34 4.49 -22.72
N PHE A 42 -1.06 4.72 -22.97
CA PHE A 42 -0.16 3.64 -23.42
C PHE A 42 -0.05 2.50 -22.40
N ALA A 43 -0.05 2.82 -21.10
CA ALA A 43 -0.06 1.80 -20.05
C ALA A 43 -1.32 0.90 -20.15
N ARG A 44 -2.50 1.48 -20.41
CA ARG A 44 -3.73 0.71 -20.61
C ARG A 44 -3.69 -0.15 -21.87
N GLU A 45 -3.22 0.40 -22.99
CA GLU A 45 -3.09 -0.33 -24.25
C GLU A 45 -2.11 -1.51 -24.14
N ALA A 46 -1.03 -1.34 -23.37
CA ALA A 46 -0.09 -2.42 -23.06
C ALA A 46 -0.60 -3.42 -22.00
N GLY A 47 -1.84 -3.26 -21.51
CA GLY A 47 -2.45 -4.17 -20.55
C GLY A 47 -1.99 -3.99 -19.10
N LEU A 48 -1.32 -2.89 -18.75
CA LEU A 48 -0.92 -2.64 -17.36
C LEU A 48 -2.15 -2.44 -16.47
N LYS A 49 -2.06 -2.98 -15.26
CA LYS A 49 -3.08 -2.87 -14.21
C LYS A 49 -2.45 -2.40 -12.91
N ALA A 50 -3.19 -1.59 -12.16
CA ALA A 50 -2.80 -1.21 -10.81
C ALA A 50 -3.34 -2.27 -9.82
N ARG A 51 -2.49 -2.69 -8.89
CA ARG A 51 -2.84 -3.67 -7.86
C ARG A 51 -2.51 -3.15 -6.47
N GLN A 52 -3.35 -3.47 -5.50
CA GLN A 52 -3.14 -3.12 -4.09
C GLN A 52 -3.56 -4.28 -3.20
N ILE A 53 -2.87 -4.43 -2.07
CA ILE A 53 -3.26 -5.39 -1.04
C ILE A 53 -4.17 -4.67 -0.04
N LYS A 54 -5.36 -5.20 0.18
CA LYS A 54 -6.25 -4.79 1.26
C LYS A 54 -6.17 -5.81 2.38
N ILE A 55 -5.98 -5.31 3.59
CA ILE A 55 -5.86 -6.15 4.78
C ILE A 55 -6.94 -5.75 5.77
N LYS A 56 -7.75 -6.72 6.22
CA LYS A 56 -8.69 -6.55 7.32
C LYS A 56 -8.13 -7.27 8.54
N LEU A 57 -8.08 -6.56 9.66
CA LEU A 57 -7.62 -7.10 10.93
C LEU A 57 -8.82 -7.35 11.85
N ASN A 58 -8.89 -8.54 12.46
CA ASN A 58 -9.84 -8.86 13.51
C ASN A 58 -9.08 -9.16 14.81
N ASN A 59 -8.92 -8.13 15.63
CA ASN A 59 -8.15 -8.18 16.88
C ASN A 59 -6.76 -8.82 16.68
N SER A 60 -6.11 -8.48 15.57
CA SER A 60 -4.82 -9.00 15.11
C SER A 60 -3.87 -7.86 14.75
N SER A 61 -2.62 -8.20 14.48
CA SER A 61 -1.61 -7.26 14.01
C SER A 61 -0.81 -7.87 12.87
N ILE A 62 -0.31 -7.01 12.00
CA ILE A 62 0.56 -7.38 10.88
C ILE A 62 1.80 -6.51 10.89
N LYS A 63 2.86 -6.98 10.22
CA LYS A 63 4.04 -6.17 9.92
C LYS A 63 4.11 -6.00 8.41
N THR A 64 4.29 -4.77 7.96
CA THR A 64 4.53 -4.44 6.56
C THR A 64 5.96 -3.97 6.40
N GLU A 65 6.45 -3.98 5.17
CA GLU A 65 7.67 -3.26 4.82
C GLU A 65 7.50 -1.75 5.04
N ALA A 66 8.62 -1.06 5.16
CA ALA A 66 8.65 0.39 5.26
C ALA A 66 8.01 1.02 4.01
N GLY A 67 7.06 1.94 4.20
CA GLY A 67 6.38 2.64 3.10
C GLY A 67 5.26 1.84 2.40
N ALA A 68 5.02 0.58 2.77
CA ALA A 68 3.97 -0.23 2.15
C ALA A 68 2.55 0.10 2.65
N LEU A 69 2.40 0.75 3.81
CA LEU A 69 1.11 1.17 4.34
C LEU A 69 0.71 2.54 3.77
N TYR A 70 -0.28 2.55 2.87
CA TYR A 70 -0.78 3.78 2.24
C TYR A 70 -1.87 4.49 3.06
N TYR A 71 -2.80 3.73 3.65
CA TYR A 71 -3.94 4.24 4.41
C TYR A 71 -4.54 3.12 5.26
N TYR A 72 -5.17 3.48 6.39
CA TYR A 72 -5.98 2.58 7.21
C TYR A 72 -7.25 3.28 7.70
N LYS A 73 -8.27 2.49 8.03
CA LYS A 73 -9.55 2.98 8.58
C LYS A 73 -9.93 2.19 9.81
N GLY A 74 -10.51 2.87 10.80
CA GLY A 74 -11.03 2.24 12.02
C GLY A 74 -10.05 2.34 13.20
N ASN A 75 -10.25 1.49 14.21
CA ASN A 75 -9.41 1.45 15.40
C ASN A 75 -8.14 0.65 15.11
N ILE A 76 -7.19 1.29 14.43
CA ILE A 76 -5.88 0.73 14.09
C ILE A 76 -4.81 1.61 14.72
N SER A 77 -3.89 0.99 15.45
CA SER A 77 -2.65 1.63 15.91
C SER A 77 -1.51 1.14 15.04
N SER A 78 -0.63 2.05 14.62
CA SER A 78 0.52 1.75 13.77
C SER A 78 1.79 2.25 14.43
N GLU A 79 2.73 1.35 14.67
CA GLU A 79 4.06 1.66 15.20
C GLU A 79 5.11 1.36 14.14
N THR A 80 5.96 2.34 13.82
CA THR A 80 7.09 2.15 12.91
C THR A 80 8.39 2.14 13.71
N LYS A 81 9.25 1.14 13.48
CA LYS A 81 10.62 1.12 14.03
C LYS A 81 11.57 2.10 13.33
N ILE A 82 11.08 2.77 12.29
CA ILE A 82 11.74 3.96 11.74
C ILE A 82 11.48 5.06 12.76
N GLY A 83 12.29 5.08 13.83
CA GLY A 83 12.45 6.29 14.63
C GLY A 83 12.66 7.42 13.63
N GLY A 84 11.85 8.47 13.71
CA GLY A 84 11.68 9.48 12.65
C GLY A 84 12.97 10.21 12.27
N VAL A 85 12.91 11.52 12.04
CA VAL A 85 14.16 12.30 11.83
C VAL A 85 15.21 12.04 12.92
N GLY A 86 14.80 11.75 14.17
CA GLY A 86 15.72 11.36 15.25
C GLY A 86 16.40 9.98 15.11
N GLY A 87 15.86 9.02 14.36
CA GLY A 87 16.46 7.70 14.16
C GLY A 87 17.58 7.71 13.12
N LEU A 88 17.45 8.52 12.08
CA LEU A 88 18.51 8.72 11.08
C LEU A 88 19.67 9.56 11.66
N PHE A 89 19.37 10.59 12.46
CA PHE A 89 20.40 11.37 13.17
C PHE A 89 21.19 10.52 14.19
N LYS A 90 20.53 9.59 14.90
CA LYS A 90 21.23 8.71 15.87
C LYS A 90 22.19 7.74 15.18
N LYS A 91 21.83 7.25 13.98
CA LYS A 91 22.65 6.31 13.20
C LYS A 91 23.84 6.96 12.49
N GLY A 92 23.80 8.27 12.25
CA GLY A 92 24.92 9.04 11.69
C GLY A 92 25.95 9.52 12.73
N ILE A 93 25.57 9.59 14.02
CA ILE A 93 26.44 10.09 15.10
C ILE A 93 27.09 8.95 15.90
N SER A 94 26.49 7.74 15.95
CA SER A 94 27.18 6.56 16.47
C SER A 94 28.00 5.89 15.37
N GLY A 95 29.24 6.34 15.17
CA GLY A 95 30.23 5.64 14.35
C GLY A 95 30.66 4.29 14.92
N SER A 96 29.73 3.38 15.16
CA SER A 96 29.99 1.98 15.51
C SER A 96 29.53 1.11 14.35
N THR A 97 30.49 0.83 13.47
CA THR A 97 30.49 -0.39 12.68
C THR A 97 30.65 -1.57 13.64
N TYR A 98 29.97 -2.68 13.34
CA TYR A 98 29.89 -3.95 14.11
C TYR A 98 28.83 -3.98 15.22
#